data_AF-A0A934YNK9-F1
#
_entry.id   AF-A0A934YNK9-F1
#
_cell.length_a   1.000
_cell.length_b   1.000
_cell.length_c   1.000
_cell.angle_alpha   90.00
_cell.angle_beta   90.00
_cell.angle_gamma   90.00
#
_symmetry.space_group_name_H-M   'P 1'
#
loop_
_entity.id
_entity.type
_entity.pdbx_description
1 polymer ?
#
loop_
_entity_poly.entity_id
_entity_poly.type
_entity_poly.pdbx_seq_one_letter_code
_entity_poly.pdbx_strand_id
1 'polypeptide(L)'
;MRQTRPLATFFMAATLGLGLALGGHAAACERAPDPVVSRRPPPNTLLQQAEALEHRASAQEREAARLSREAAELSRRAASLREQAARVSGEARAELLAFSARLAGESAQVRADATDARLEAATLRDQAMELRRVAGRPPGWKARPTVATLF
;
A
#
# COMPACT_ATOMS: atom_id res chain seq x y z
N MET A 1 -21.76 29.01 7.13
CA MET A 1 -20.32 28.76 7.29
C MET A 1 -19.98 27.49 6.53
N ARG A 2 -19.47 27.63 5.31
CA ARG A 2 -19.19 26.52 4.39
C ARG A 2 -17.72 26.14 4.51
N GLN A 3 -17.48 24.91 4.93
CA GLN A 3 -16.16 24.32 5.15
C GLN A 3 -15.71 23.68 3.85
N THR A 4 -14.77 24.31 3.14
CA THR A 4 -14.15 23.77 1.93
C THR A 4 -12.80 23.16 2.30
N ARG A 5 -12.68 21.84 2.15
CA ARG A 5 -11.38 21.13 2.10
C ARG A 5 -11.01 20.97 0.63
N PRO A 6 -9.87 21.49 0.14
CA PRO A 6 -9.37 21.08 -1.15
C PRO A 6 -8.52 19.80 -1.00
N LEU A 7 -9.02 18.76 -1.66
CA LEU A 7 -8.35 17.51 -1.98
C LEU A 7 -7.03 17.76 -2.72
N ALA A 8 -5.98 17.11 -2.23
CA ALA A 8 -4.70 16.99 -2.90
C ALA A 8 -4.90 16.32 -4.27
N THR A 9 -4.68 17.08 -5.33
CA THR A 9 -4.74 16.61 -6.72
C THR A 9 -3.31 16.59 -7.24
N PHE A 10 -2.64 15.44 -7.20
CA PHE A 10 -1.40 15.22 -7.95
C PHE A 10 -1.74 14.38 -9.18
N PHE A 11 -2.09 15.05 -10.28
CA PHE A 11 -2.10 14.44 -11.61
C PHE A 11 -0.76 14.74 -12.27
N MET A 12 0.12 13.74 -12.25
CA MET A 12 1.36 13.70 -13.03
C MET A 12 0.97 13.42 -14.49
N ALA A 13 0.95 14.46 -15.32
CA ALA A 13 0.77 14.34 -16.76
C ALA A 13 2.13 14.52 -17.46
N ALA A 14 2.61 13.42 -18.02
CA ALA A 14 3.74 13.38 -18.92
C ALA A 14 3.40 14.13 -20.22
N THR A 15 4.18 15.16 -20.55
CA THR A 15 4.24 15.70 -21.92
C THR A 15 5.67 15.55 -22.43
N LEU A 16 5.81 14.54 -23.28
CA LEU A 16 6.92 14.36 -24.21
C LEU A 16 6.88 15.48 -25.25
N GLY A 17 8.06 16.00 -25.61
CA GLY A 17 8.36 16.29 -27.01
C GLY A 17 8.84 17.69 -27.37
N LEU A 18 10.12 17.72 -27.76
CA LEU A 18 10.63 18.32 -28.99
C LEU A 18 11.18 19.76 -28.95
N GLY A 19 12.49 19.87 -29.22
CA GLY A 19 13.17 21.14 -29.48
C GLY A 19 14.67 20.97 -29.70
N LEU A 20 15.06 20.28 -30.79
CA LEU A 20 16.42 20.28 -31.34
C LEU A 20 16.74 21.67 -31.92
N ALA A 21 17.83 22.31 -31.49
CA ALA A 21 18.64 23.20 -32.33
C ALA A 21 19.93 23.68 -31.63
N LEU A 22 21.06 23.32 -32.26
CA LEU A 22 22.24 24.16 -32.55
C LEU A 22 22.97 24.85 -31.38
N GLY A 23 24.23 24.45 -31.17
CA GLY A 23 25.19 25.29 -30.46
C GLY A 23 26.45 24.56 -30.01
N GLY A 24 27.33 24.21 -30.94
CA GLY A 24 28.63 23.61 -30.62
C GLY A 24 29.49 24.54 -29.77
N HIS A 25 30.07 24.00 -28.69
CA HIS A 25 31.21 24.59 -28.00
C HIS A 25 32.22 23.50 -27.65
N ALA A 26 33.44 23.78 -28.09
CA ALA A 26 34.75 23.23 -27.78
C ALA A 26 34.90 22.29 -26.55
N ALA A 27 35.61 21.20 -26.81
CA ALA A 27 36.67 20.61 -25.99
C ALA A 27 36.72 21.02 -24.51
N ALA A 28 36.23 20.12 -23.65
CA ALA A 28 36.72 20.00 -22.29
C ALA A 28 36.61 18.53 -21.88
N CYS A 29 37.76 17.94 -21.60
CA CYS A 29 38.02 16.58 -21.11
C CYS A 29 36.79 15.77 -20.71
N GLU A 30 36.55 14.71 -21.47
CA GLU A 30 35.65 13.60 -21.14
C GLU A 30 36.08 13.00 -19.80
N ARG A 31 35.45 13.49 -18.73
CA ARG A 31 35.56 12.92 -17.40
C ARG A 31 34.79 11.62 -17.43
N ALA A 32 35.55 10.52 -17.49
CA ALA A 32 35.04 9.16 -17.34
C ALA A 32 34.00 9.15 -16.20
N PRO A 33 32.79 8.57 -16.42
CA PRO A 33 31.86 8.40 -15.33
C PRO A 33 32.56 7.55 -14.26
N ASP A 34 32.71 8.12 -13.06
CA ASP A 34 33.20 7.39 -11.90
C ASP A 34 32.45 6.05 -11.85
N PRO A 35 33.14 4.91 -11.70
CA PRO A 35 32.44 3.66 -11.50
C PRO A 35 31.55 3.87 -10.29
N VAL A 36 30.23 3.86 -10.51
CA VAL A 36 29.26 3.73 -9.43
C VAL A 36 29.56 2.37 -8.84
N VAL A 37 30.51 2.35 -7.89
CA VAL A 37 30.72 1.24 -6.98
C VAL A 37 29.37 1.13 -6.33
N SER A 38 28.57 0.18 -6.83
CA SER A 38 27.30 -0.21 -6.29
C SER A 38 27.62 -0.76 -4.91
N ARG A 39 27.80 0.15 -3.95
CA ARG A 39 28.07 -0.16 -2.55
C ARG A 39 26.78 -0.76 -2.07
N ARG A 40 26.71 -2.09 -2.14
CA ARG A 40 25.67 -2.86 -1.49
C ARG A 40 25.53 -2.28 -0.07
N PRO A 41 24.34 -1.80 0.33
CA PRO A 41 24.14 -1.27 1.66
C PRO A 41 24.62 -2.31 2.68
N PRO A 42 25.33 -1.89 3.74
CA PRO A 42 25.83 -2.82 4.73
C PRO A 42 24.66 -3.62 5.33
N PRO A 43 24.86 -4.90 5.70
CA PRO A 43 23.78 -5.77 6.16
C PRO A 43 22.97 -5.17 7.32
N ASN A 44 23.60 -4.36 8.18
CA ASN A 44 22.92 -3.68 9.27
C ASN A 44 21.83 -2.70 8.81
N THR A 45 22.05 -1.96 7.70
CA THR A 45 21.03 -1.02 7.21
C THR A 45 19.85 -1.75 6.57
N LEU A 46 20.08 -2.92 5.96
CA LEU A 46 19.01 -3.77 5.43
C LEU A 46 18.13 -4.34 6.55
N LEU A 47 18.73 -4.73 7.67
CA LEU A 47 17.99 -5.21 8.84
C LEU A 47 17.13 -4.10 9.47
N GLN A 48 17.68 -2.87 9.59
CA GLN A 48 16.91 -1.71 10.06
C GLN A 48 15.73 -1.38 9.13
N GLN A 49 15.93 -1.45 7.82
CA GLN A 49 14.84 -1.27 6.86
C GLN A 49 13.77 -2.36 7.00
N ALA A 50 14.16 -3.62 7.17
CA ALA A 50 13.22 -4.71 7.42
C ALA A 50 12.40 -4.50 8.69
N GLU A 51 13.02 -4.06 9.77
CA GLU A 51 12.33 -3.74 11.03
C GLU A 51 11.34 -2.57 10.87
N ALA A 52 11.72 -1.52 10.13
CA ALA A 52 10.82 -0.42 9.81
C ALA A 52 9.60 -0.88 9.00
N LEU A 53 9.78 -1.81 8.06
CA LEU A 53 8.67 -2.41 7.30
C LEU A 53 7.75 -3.25 8.20
N GLU A 54 8.30 -4.04 9.12
CA GLU A 54 7.52 -4.81 10.12
C GLU A 54 6.68 -3.90 11.01
N HIS A 55 7.24 -2.77 11.46
CA HIS A 55 6.48 -1.78 12.22
C HIS A 55 5.33 -1.18 11.42
N ARG A 56 5.55 -0.88 10.13
CA ARG A 56 4.50 -0.39 9.23
C ARG A 56 3.43 -1.45 8.99
N ALA A 57 3.81 -2.71 8.76
CA ALA A 57 2.87 -3.82 8.62
C ALA A 57 2.00 -3.97 9.88
N SER A 58 2.62 -3.87 11.05
CA SER A 58 1.91 -3.93 12.33
C SER A 58 0.99 -2.73 12.57
N ALA A 59 1.31 -1.56 12.02
CA ALA A 59 0.41 -0.41 12.01
C ALA A 59 -0.80 -0.66 11.09
N GLN A 60 -0.57 -1.20 9.89
CA GLN A 60 -1.66 -1.54 8.96
C GLN A 60 -2.60 -2.62 9.50
N GLU A 61 -2.08 -3.62 10.20
CA GLU A 61 -2.92 -4.64 10.86
C GLU A 61 -3.84 -4.04 11.94
N ARG A 62 -3.32 -3.07 12.70
CA ARG A 62 -4.11 -2.35 13.71
C ARG A 62 -5.20 -1.51 13.08
N GLU A 63 -4.91 -0.90 11.94
CA GLU A 63 -5.89 -0.13 11.16
C GLU A 63 -6.97 -1.04 10.58
N ALA A 64 -6.59 -2.17 9.98
CA ALA A 64 -7.54 -3.18 9.51
C ALA A 64 -8.48 -3.67 10.63
N ALA A 65 -7.94 -3.88 11.84
CA ALA A 65 -8.74 -4.25 13.00
C ALA A 65 -9.69 -3.13 13.44
N ARG A 66 -9.27 -1.86 13.36
CA ARG A 66 -10.11 -0.69 13.63
C ARG A 66 -11.29 -0.62 12.64
N LEU A 67 -10.99 -0.68 11.34
CA LEU A 67 -11.99 -0.67 10.27
C LEU A 67 -12.97 -1.85 10.40
N SER A 68 -12.47 -3.04 10.73
CA SER A 68 -13.33 -4.21 10.95
C SER A 68 -14.36 -3.98 12.08
N ARG A 69 -13.97 -3.30 13.17
CA ARG A 69 -14.89 -2.96 14.27
C ARG A 69 -15.90 -1.90 13.84
N GLU A 70 -15.47 -0.90 13.09
CA GLU A 70 -16.33 0.15 12.54
C GLU A 70 -17.40 -0.44 11.60
N ALA A 71 -17.01 -1.32 10.68
CA ALA A 71 -17.96 -2.03 9.82
C ALA A 71 -18.97 -2.87 10.60
N ALA A 72 -18.53 -3.54 11.67
CA ALA A 72 -19.43 -4.31 12.53
C ALA A 72 -20.46 -3.39 13.23
N GLU A 73 -20.04 -2.20 13.66
CA GLU A 73 -20.94 -1.22 14.24
C GLU A 73 -21.98 -0.70 13.23
N LEU A 74 -21.54 -0.30 12.03
CA LEU A 74 -22.44 0.13 10.95
C LEU A 74 -23.46 -0.96 10.61
N SER A 75 -23.02 -2.22 10.58
CA SER A 75 -23.89 -3.37 10.33
C SER A 75 -24.94 -3.54 11.42
N ARG A 76 -24.57 -3.36 12.70
CA ARG A 76 -25.53 -3.41 13.83
C ARG A 76 -26.54 -2.27 13.75
N ARG A 77 -26.10 -1.06 13.42
CA ARG A 77 -26.99 0.10 13.23
C ARG A 77 -27.99 -0.15 12.09
N ALA A 78 -27.52 -0.68 10.96
CA ALA A 78 -28.38 -1.07 9.84
C ALA A 78 -29.43 -2.11 10.25
N ALA A 79 -29.05 -3.13 11.01
CA ALA A 79 -29.98 -4.15 11.50
C ALA A 79 -31.05 -3.54 12.44
N SER A 80 -30.64 -2.69 13.40
CA SER A 80 -31.56 -1.99 14.29
C SER A 80 -32.57 -1.12 13.54
N LEU A 81 -32.15 -0.43 12.46
CA LEU A 81 -33.05 0.36 11.63
C LEU A 81 -34.07 -0.50 10.89
N ARG A 82 -33.69 -1.70 10.44
CA ARG A 82 -34.64 -2.65 9.82
C ARG A 82 -35.68 -3.13 10.83
N GLU A 83 -35.27 -3.38 12.07
CA GLU A 83 -36.20 -3.73 13.16
C GLU A 83 -37.16 -2.58 13.48
N GLN A 84 -36.67 -1.33 13.48
CA GLN A 84 -37.52 -0.15 13.64
C GLN A 84 -38.48 0.02 12.46
N ALA A 85 -38.01 -0.21 11.24
CA ALA A 85 -38.82 -0.15 10.02
C ALA A 85 -39.97 -1.17 10.03
N ALA A 86 -39.80 -2.32 10.71
CA ALA A 86 -40.86 -3.31 10.86
C ALA A 86 -42.02 -2.85 11.76
N ARG A 87 -41.83 -1.78 12.54
CA ARG A 87 -42.84 -1.23 13.47
C ARG A 87 -43.60 -0.02 12.91
N VAL A 88 -43.22 0.46 11.73
CA VAL A 88 -43.82 1.63 11.08
C VAL A 88 -44.29 1.27 9.67
N SER A 89 -45.14 2.11 9.08
CA SER A 89 -45.71 1.91 7.74
C SER A 89 -45.60 3.18 6.90
N GLY A 90 -45.81 3.04 5.58
CA GLY A 90 -45.78 4.17 4.65
C GLY A 90 -44.37 4.70 4.38
N GLU A 91 -44.27 6.01 4.17
CA GLU A 91 -43.04 6.69 3.77
C GLU A 91 -41.90 6.53 4.80
N ALA A 92 -42.21 6.67 6.10
CA ALA A 92 -41.23 6.48 7.17
C ALA A 92 -40.58 5.09 7.14
N ARG A 93 -41.32 4.04 6.77
CA ARG A 93 -40.76 2.70 6.60
C ARG A 93 -39.77 2.66 5.43
N ALA A 94 -40.14 3.26 4.30
CA ALA A 94 -39.29 3.29 3.12
C ALA A 94 -37.98 4.04 3.38
N GLU A 95 -38.04 5.17 4.09
CA GLU A 95 -36.86 5.95 4.50
C GLU A 95 -35.92 5.16 5.41
N LEU A 96 -36.44 4.51 6.46
CA LEU A 96 -35.63 3.70 7.37
C LEU A 96 -34.97 2.53 6.64
N LEU A 97 -35.68 1.88 5.73
CA LEU A 97 -35.12 0.80 4.92
C LEU A 97 -34.01 1.31 3.98
N ALA A 98 -34.23 2.43 3.30
CA ALA A 98 -33.23 3.06 2.45
C ALA A 98 -31.96 3.44 3.23
N PHE A 99 -32.13 4.06 4.41
CA PHE A 99 -31.02 4.40 5.29
C PHE A 99 -30.27 3.16 5.79
N SER A 100 -31.00 2.10 6.17
CA SER A 100 -30.39 0.83 6.57
C SER A 100 -29.59 0.17 5.45
N ALA A 101 -30.07 0.25 4.20
CA ALA A 101 -29.38 -0.29 3.04
C ALA A 101 -28.09 0.48 2.77
N ARG A 102 -28.12 1.81 2.89
CA ARG A 102 -26.93 2.65 2.77
C ARG A 102 -25.88 2.29 3.82
N LEU A 103 -26.25 2.18 5.10
CA LEU A 103 -25.32 1.79 6.16
C LEU A 103 -24.74 0.39 5.95
N ALA A 104 -25.52 -0.54 5.38
CA ALA A 104 -25.02 -1.86 5.01
C ALA A 104 -24.03 -1.81 3.83
N GLY A 105 -24.25 -0.92 2.86
CA GLY A 105 -23.30 -0.65 1.79
C GLY A 105 -22.00 -0.04 2.32
N GLU A 106 -22.11 0.98 3.19
CA GLU A 106 -20.96 1.60 3.86
C GLU A 106 -20.19 0.58 4.70
N SER A 107 -20.87 -0.31 5.42
CA SER A 107 -20.20 -1.36 6.20
C SER A 107 -19.47 -2.39 5.33
N ALA A 108 -20.02 -2.73 4.16
CA ALA A 108 -19.35 -3.60 3.21
C ALA A 108 -18.08 -2.94 2.64
N GLN A 109 -18.15 -1.65 2.30
CA GLN A 109 -16.98 -0.90 1.84
C GLN A 109 -15.89 -0.86 2.91
N VAL A 110 -16.22 -0.53 4.15
CA VAL A 110 -15.24 -0.48 5.26
C VAL A 110 -14.59 -1.86 5.50
N ARG A 111 -15.29 -2.97 5.23
CA ARG A 111 -14.68 -4.32 5.28
C ARG A 111 -13.72 -4.57 4.12
N ALA A 112 -14.02 -4.06 2.93
CA ALA A 112 -13.11 -4.12 1.80
C ALA A 112 -11.83 -3.36 2.14
N ASP A 113 -11.95 -2.12 2.63
CA ASP A 113 -10.80 -1.30 3.05
C ASP A 113 -9.98 -2.00 4.15
N ALA A 114 -10.64 -2.66 5.11
CA ALA A 114 -9.97 -3.46 6.14
C ALA A 114 -9.20 -4.66 5.55
N THR A 115 -9.69 -5.24 4.46
CA THR A 115 -9.03 -6.35 3.77
C THR A 115 -7.82 -5.85 3.00
N ASP A 116 -7.94 -4.72 2.30
CA ASP A 116 -6.85 -4.07 1.60
C ASP A 116 -5.71 -3.71 2.55
N ALA A 117 -6.02 -3.13 3.72
CA ALA A 117 -5.02 -2.84 4.75
C ALA A 117 -4.27 -4.11 5.23
N ARG A 118 -4.93 -5.28 5.31
CA ARG A 118 -4.26 -6.55 5.64
C ARG A 118 -3.36 -7.03 4.51
N LEU A 119 -3.78 -6.86 3.26
CA LEU A 119 -2.97 -7.22 2.09
C LEU A 119 -1.72 -6.34 2.00
N GLU A 120 -1.84 -5.05 2.28
CA GLU A 120 -0.70 -4.15 2.41
C GLU A 120 0.24 -4.59 3.54
N ALA A 121 -0.31 -4.94 4.70
CA ALA A 121 0.49 -5.44 5.82
C ALA A 121 1.26 -6.73 5.45
N ALA A 122 0.61 -7.66 4.75
CA ALA A 122 1.26 -8.88 4.26
C ALA A 122 2.39 -8.57 3.28
N THR A 123 2.14 -7.68 2.31
CA THR A 123 3.14 -7.25 1.32
C THR A 123 4.36 -6.62 1.99
N LEU A 124 4.16 -5.79 3.02
CA LEU A 124 5.24 -5.18 3.79
C LEU A 124 6.07 -6.22 4.56
N ARG A 125 5.43 -7.26 5.12
CA ARG A 125 6.14 -8.38 5.77
C ARG A 125 6.95 -9.18 4.77
N ASP A 126 6.39 -9.46 3.59
CA ASP A 126 7.12 -10.16 2.53
C ASP A 126 8.37 -9.39 2.10
N GLN A 127 8.25 -8.07 1.95
CA GLN A 127 9.39 -7.19 1.67
C GLN A 127 10.42 -7.21 2.81
N ALA A 128 9.98 -7.17 4.07
CA ALA A 128 10.87 -7.26 5.23
C ALA A 128 11.63 -8.59 5.28
N MET A 129 10.95 -9.71 4.99
CA MET A 129 11.56 -11.04 4.92
C MET A 129 12.59 -11.11 3.80
N GLU A 130 12.31 -10.53 2.63
CA GLU A 130 13.29 -10.51 1.54
C GLU A 130 14.52 -9.67 1.91
N LEU A 131 14.35 -8.52 2.55
CA LEU A 131 15.48 -7.72 3.04
C LEU A 131 16.33 -8.50 4.07
N ARG A 132 15.70 -9.22 4.99
CA ARG A 132 16.40 -10.11 5.95
C ARG A 132 17.15 -11.22 5.23
N ARG A 133 16.53 -11.85 4.22
CA ARG A 133 17.15 -12.89 3.39
C ARG A 133 18.38 -12.36 2.66
N VAL A 134 18.28 -11.17 2.07
CA VAL A 134 19.39 -10.50 1.38
C VAL A 134 20.48 -10.09 2.36
N ALA A 135 20.15 -9.65 3.57
CA ALA A 135 21.12 -9.28 4.60
C ALA A 135 21.92 -10.49 5.12
N GLY A 136 21.28 -11.65 5.29
CA GLY A 136 21.92 -12.90 5.72
C GLY A 136 22.72 -13.62 4.63
N ARG A 137 22.68 -13.13 3.38
CA ARG A 137 23.30 -13.73 2.20
C ARG A 137 24.79 -13.35 2.12
N PRO A 138 25.76 -14.25 2.41
CA PRO A 138 27.19 -13.90 2.40
C PRO A 138 27.64 -13.39 1.02
N PRO A 139 28.55 -12.41 0.95
CA PRO A 139 29.08 -11.94 -0.33
C PRO A 139 29.84 -13.08 -1.02
N GLY A 140 29.41 -13.44 -2.24
CA GLY A 140 30.15 -14.38 -3.11
C GLY A 140 29.59 -15.80 -3.26
N TRP A 141 28.45 -16.16 -2.66
CA TRP A 141 27.84 -17.45 -2.97
C TRP A 141 27.25 -17.46 -4.39
N LYS A 142 28.01 -17.99 -5.34
CA LYS A 142 27.43 -18.55 -6.56
C LYS A 142 26.93 -19.93 -6.20
N ALA A 143 25.67 -20.25 -6.53
CA ALA A 143 25.17 -21.61 -6.47
C ALA A 143 26.16 -22.48 -7.26
N ARG A 144 26.85 -23.40 -6.59
CA ARG A 144 27.71 -24.37 -7.27
C ARG A 144 26.81 -25.10 -8.27
N PRO A 145 27.11 -25.10 -9.59
CA PRO A 145 26.38 -25.95 -10.51
C PRO A 145 26.57 -27.38 -10.01
N THR A 146 25.47 -28.03 -9.66
CA THR A 146 25.44 -29.45 -9.37
C THR A 146 25.84 -30.14 -10.66
N VAL A 147 27.13 -30.44 -10.81
CA VAL A 147 27.58 -31.30 -11.90
C VAL A 147 27.00 -32.67 -11.57
N ALA A 148 25.89 -33.00 -12.22
CA ALA A 148 25.37 -34.34 -12.24
C ALA A 148 26.42 -35.20 -12.93
N THR A 149 27.24 -35.88 -12.13
CA THR A 149 28.05 -37.01 -12.58
C THR A 149 27.08 -38.09 -13.02
N LEU A 150 26.72 -38.08 -14.30
CA LEU A 150 26.16 -39.24 -14.98
C LEU A 150 27.31 -40.22 -15.22
N PHE A 151 27.03 -41.48 -14.84
CA PHE A 151 27.90 -42.66 -14.84
C PHE A 151 28.54 -42.96 -16.20
#